data_AF-A0A951MZY5-F1
#
_entry.id   AF-A0A951MZY5-F1
#
_cell.length_a   1.000
_cell.length_b   1.000
_cell.length_c   1.000
_cell.angle_alpha   90.00
_cell.angle_beta   90.00
_cell.angle_gamma   90.00
#
_symmetry.space_group_name_H-M   'P 1'
#
loop_
_entity.id
_entity.type
_entity.pdbx_description
1 polymer ?
#
loop_
_entity_poly.entity_id
_entity_poly.type
_entity_poly.pdbx_seq_one_letter_code
_entity_poly.pdbx_strand_id
1 'polypeptide(L)'
;MSLFDRFRRRGKKPASGGPTAKTLAELEEFMSSRRGVEAYAEPPTSIYAMTMVVVAADGEYLRRPVKDDKQARSITRKHGVPLYDARIVGYPRRMRQYDKGVRSAGISLDDLPPLDTIEEDHEE
;
A
#
# COMPACT_ATOMS: atom_id res chain seq x y z
N MET A 1 -20.53 22.95 -32.90
CA MET A 1 -19.47 21.95 -32.66
C MET A 1 -18.50 22.52 -31.64
N SER A 2 -18.32 21.84 -30.51
CA SER A 2 -17.69 22.41 -29.32
C SER A 2 -16.15 22.45 -29.44
N LEU A 3 -15.57 23.64 -29.26
CA LEU A 3 -14.13 23.93 -29.22
C LEU A 3 -13.44 23.48 -27.90
N PHE A 4 -14.19 22.85 -26.99
CA PHE A 4 -13.70 22.45 -25.66
C PHE A 4 -13.10 21.04 -25.58
N ASP A 5 -13.13 20.25 -26.67
CA ASP A 5 -12.63 18.86 -26.65
C ASP A 5 -11.09 18.75 -26.77
N ARG A 6 -10.39 19.88 -26.88
CA ARG A 6 -8.92 19.93 -27.06
C ARG A 6 -8.12 19.77 -25.76
N PHE A 7 -8.77 19.58 -24.62
CA PHE A 7 -8.11 19.39 -23.32
C PHE A 7 -8.10 17.94 -22.82
N ARG A 8 -8.52 16.98 -23.64
CA ARG A 8 -8.29 15.56 -23.36
C ARG A 8 -6.81 15.26 -23.62
N ARG A 9 -5.97 15.53 -22.61
CA ARG A 9 -4.58 15.07 -22.52
C ARG A 9 -4.52 13.63 -23.00
N ARG A 10 -3.94 13.45 -24.18
CA ARG A 10 -3.47 12.18 -24.69
C ARG A 10 -2.27 11.81 -23.83
N GLY A 11 -2.54 11.22 -22.65
CA GLY A 11 -1.51 10.66 -21.79
C GLY A 11 -0.76 9.61 -22.59
N LYS A 12 0.48 9.93 -22.97
CA LYS A 12 1.40 9.00 -23.61
C LYS A 12 1.52 7.79 -22.67
N LYS A 13 1.10 6.60 -23.13
CA LYS A 13 1.21 5.39 -22.33
C LYS A 13 2.72 5.20 -22.01
N PRO A 14 3.10 5.13 -20.73
CA PRO A 14 4.50 4.86 -20.36
C PRO A 14 4.94 3.52 -20.96
N ALA A 15 6.24 3.43 -21.27
CA ALA A 15 6.80 2.28 -21.99
C ALA A 15 6.79 0.98 -21.15
N SER A 16 6.71 1.10 -19.82
CA SER A 16 6.46 -0.03 -18.93
C SER A 16 4.98 -0.41 -18.94
N GLY A 17 4.67 -1.66 -19.26
CA GLY A 17 3.29 -2.18 -19.35
C GLY A 17 2.41 -1.77 -18.17
N GLY A 18 1.20 -1.32 -18.47
CA GLY A 18 0.21 -0.93 -17.46
C GLY A 18 -0.33 -2.13 -16.66
N PRO A 19 -1.31 -1.90 -15.78
CA PRO A 19 -1.94 -2.98 -15.01
C PRO A 19 -2.52 -4.05 -15.93
N THR A 20 -2.26 -5.31 -15.59
CA THR A 20 -2.92 -6.49 -16.15
C THR A 20 -3.79 -7.15 -15.07
N ALA A 21 -4.72 -8.02 -15.46
CA ALA A 21 -5.52 -8.77 -14.49
C ALA A 21 -4.63 -9.57 -13.50
N LYS A 22 -3.55 -10.17 -14.01
CA LYS A 22 -2.59 -10.92 -13.19
C LYS A 22 -1.91 -10.02 -12.14
N THR A 23 -1.40 -8.86 -12.55
CA THR A 23 -0.69 -7.96 -11.60
C THR A 23 -1.63 -7.38 -10.54
N LEU A 24 -2.91 -7.21 -10.86
CA LEU A 24 -3.91 -6.77 -9.88
C LEU A 24 -4.26 -7.91 -8.92
N ALA A 25 -4.41 -9.14 -9.43
CA ALA A 25 -4.63 -10.32 -8.59
C ALA A 25 -3.48 -10.55 -7.60
N GLU A 26 -2.22 -10.38 -8.02
CA GLU A 26 -1.06 -10.49 -7.14
C GLU A 26 -1.08 -9.44 -6.01
N LEU A 27 -1.57 -8.21 -6.27
CA LEU A 27 -1.75 -7.21 -5.22
C LEU A 27 -2.84 -7.63 -4.22
N GLU A 28 -3.99 -8.08 -4.73
CA GLU A 28 -5.11 -8.54 -3.89
C GLU A 28 -4.70 -9.76 -3.04
N GLU A 29 -3.98 -10.70 -3.64
CA GLU A 29 -3.44 -11.89 -2.96
C GLU A 29 -2.43 -11.49 -1.88
N PHE A 30 -1.51 -10.56 -2.18
CA PHE A 30 -0.57 -10.07 -1.18
C PHE A 30 -1.29 -9.44 0.02
N MET A 31 -2.29 -8.60 -0.24
CA MET A 31 -3.06 -7.94 0.82
C MET A 31 -3.92 -8.91 1.63
N SER A 32 -4.42 -10.00 1.05
CA SER A 32 -5.23 -10.99 1.77
C SER A 32 -4.42 -11.98 2.59
N SER A 33 -3.18 -12.26 2.19
CA SER A 33 -2.35 -13.29 2.80
C SER A 33 -1.33 -12.78 3.83
N ARG A 34 -1.05 -11.47 3.86
CA ARG A 34 -0.14 -10.84 4.83
C ARG A 34 -0.90 -10.02 5.87
N ARG A 35 -0.32 -9.88 7.06
CA ARG A 35 -0.84 -9.05 8.16
C ARG A 35 -0.21 -7.66 8.16
N GLY A 36 -0.95 -6.68 8.66
CA GLY A 36 -0.47 -5.30 8.83
C GLY A 36 0.02 -4.66 7.53
N VAL A 37 -0.67 -4.92 6.42
CA VAL A 37 -0.30 -4.40 5.11
C VAL A 37 -0.68 -2.94 4.99
N GLU A 38 0.23 -2.13 4.49
CA GLU A 38 0.00 -0.74 4.09
C GLU A 38 0.31 -0.56 2.61
N ALA A 39 -0.47 0.25 1.91
CA ALA A 39 -0.26 0.55 0.49
C ALA A 39 0.28 1.97 0.29
N TYR A 40 1.13 2.11 -0.73
CA TYR A 40 1.82 3.34 -1.09
C TYR A 40 1.66 3.58 -2.59
N ALA A 41 0.90 4.62 -2.96
CA ALA A 41 0.76 5.06 -4.34
C ALA A 41 2.00 5.83 -4.78
N GLU A 42 2.57 5.41 -5.90
CA GLU A 42 3.66 6.09 -6.57
C GLU A 42 3.07 6.76 -7.81
N PRO A 43 3.14 8.10 -7.93
CA PRO A 43 2.62 8.77 -9.12
C PRO A 43 3.37 8.33 -10.38
N PRO A 44 2.75 8.45 -11.55
CA PRO A 44 3.44 8.20 -12.81
C PRO A 44 4.62 9.15 -12.97
N THR A 45 5.69 8.65 -13.58
CA THR A 45 6.83 9.46 -14.03
C THR A 45 6.80 9.57 -15.55
N SER A 46 7.76 10.29 -16.15
CA SER A 46 7.88 10.36 -17.61
C SER A 46 8.15 9.00 -18.27
N ILE A 47 8.72 8.05 -17.50
CA ILE A 47 9.15 6.73 -17.99
C ILE A 47 8.18 5.64 -17.54
N TYR A 48 7.73 5.70 -16.28
CA TYR A 48 6.96 4.63 -15.64
C TYR A 48 5.50 4.99 -15.40
N ALA A 49 4.63 3.99 -15.52
CA ALA A 49 3.23 4.08 -15.12
C ALA A 49 3.10 4.37 -13.63
N MET A 50 1.89 4.78 -13.23
CA MET A 50 1.53 4.82 -11.82
C MET A 50 1.66 3.40 -11.25
N THR A 51 2.27 3.29 -10.09
CA THR A 51 2.49 2.01 -9.41
C THR A 51 1.97 2.09 -7.98
N MET A 52 1.66 0.93 -7.41
CA MET A 52 1.32 0.79 -6.00
C MET A 52 2.29 -0.22 -5.38
N VAL A 53 2.86 0.16 -4.24
CA VAL A 53 3.68 -0.72 -3.40
C VAL A 53 2.84 -1.11 -2.19
N VAL A 54 2.69 -2.40 -1.95
CA VAL A 54 2.09 -2.93 -0.72
C VAL A 54 3.21 -3.47 0.17
N VAL A 55 3.20 -3.13 1.45
CA VAL A 55 4.25 -3.48 2.42
C VAL A 55 3.61 -4.13 3.66
N ALA A 56 3.93 -5.39 3.91
CA ALA A 56 3.47 -6.16 5.05
C ALA A 56 4.17 -5.73 6.36
N ALA A 57 3.66 -6.21 7.50
CA ALA A 57 4.18 -5.88 8.83
C ALA A 57 5.64 -6.27 9.03
N ASP A 58 6.12 -7.34 8.41
CA ASP A 58 7.51 -7.82 8.48
C ASP A 58 8.47 -7.10 7.51
N GLY A 59 7.91 -6.24 6.65
CA GLY A 59 8.64 -5.50 5.63
C GLY A 59 8.66 -6.16 4.25
N GLU A 60 8.09 -7.37 4.08
CA GLU A 60 7.89 -7.94 2.74
C GLU A 60 7.07 -6.96 1.89
N TYR A 61 7.40 -6.81 0.62
CA TYR A 61 6.69 -5.89 -0.25
C TYR A 61 6.52 -6.40 -1.67
N LEU A 62 5.48 -5.89 -2.34
CA LEU A 62 5.20 -6.13 -3.75
C LEU A 62 4.90 -4.79 -4.43
N ARG A 63 5.51 -4.57 -5.60
CA ARG A 63 5.26 -3.39 -6.45
C ARG A 63 4.61 -3.80 -7.77
N ARG A 64 3.45 -3.21 -8.09
CA ARG A 64 2.74 -3.47 -9.35
C ARG A 64 2.14 -2.20 -9.96
N PRO A 65 2.00 -2.15 -11.30
CA PRO A 65 1.35 -1.02 -11.97
C PRO A 65 -0.14 -0.98 -11.64
N VAL A 66 -0.66 0.24 -11.50
CA VAL A 66 -2.08 0.55 -11.37
C VAL A 66 -2.46 1.58 -12.42
N LYS A 67 -3.73 1.61 -12.81
CA LYS A 67 -4.21 2.47 -13.89
C LYS A 67 -4.17 3.94 -13.47
N ASP A 68 -4.66 4.19 -12.27
CA ASP A 68 -4.86 5.51 -11.68
C ASP A 68 -5.08 5.38 -10.16
N ASP A 69 -5.14 6.52 -9.48
CA ASP A 69 -5.38 6.62 -8.03
C ASP A 69 -6.73 6.03 -7.63
N LYS A 70 -7.75 6.11 -8.52
CA LYS A 70 -9.07 5.55 -8.26
C LYS A 70 -9.02 4.02 -8.20
N GLN A 71 -8.27 3.36 -9.08
CA GLN A 71 -8.07 1.91 -9.02
C GLN A 71 -7.33 1.52 -7.74
N ALA A 72 -6.24 2.22 -7.40
CA ALA A 72 -5.51 1.96 -6.16
C ALA A 72 -6.42 2.08 -4.92
N ARG A 73 -7.19 3.17 -4.80
CA ARG A 73 -8.18 3.37 -3.71
C ARG A 73 -9.28 2.31 -3.70
N SER A 74 -9.71 1.84 -4.86
CA SER A 74 -10.78 0.84 -4.93
C SER A 74 -10.32 -0.51 -4.41
N ILE A 75 -9.12 -0.94 -4.81
CA ILE A 75 -8.56 -2.23 -4.39
C ILE A 75 -8.22 -2.17 -2.89
N THR A 76 -7.49 -1.14 -2.44
CA THR A 76 -7.12 -1.01 -1.02
C THR A 76 -8.33 -0.92 -0.10
N ARG A 77 -9.37 -0.16 -0.46
CA ARG A 77 -10.63 -0.10 0.30
C ARG A 77 -11.33 -1.46 0.37
N LYS A 78 -11.35 -2.25 -0.70
CA LYS A 78 -11.93 -3.61 -0.71
C LYS A 78 -11.24 -4.53 0.30
N HIS A 79 -9.95 -4.32 0.54
CA HIS A 79 -9.14 -5.13 1.46
C HIS A 79 -8.92 -4.49 2.84
N GLY A 80 -9.52 -3.32 3.13
CA GLY A 80 -9.31 -2.62 4.40
C GLY A 80 -7.87 -2.13 4.61
N VAL A 81 -7.10 -1.95 3.53
CA VAL A 81 -5.70 -1.54 3.58
C VAL A 81 -5.60 -0.02 3.45
N PRO A 82 -4.84 0.68 4.32
CA PRO A 82 -4.62 2.12 4.17
C PRO A 82 -3.75 2.41 2.95
N LEU A 83 -4.04 3.51 2.25
CA LEU A 83 -3.31 3.96 1.06
C LEU A 83 -2.71 5.35 1.28
N TYR A 84 -1.38 5.45 1.17
CA TYR A 84 -0.61 6.69 1.32
C TYR A 84 0.01 7.15 -0.01
N ASP A 85 0.33 8.44 -0.14
CA ASP A 85 1.18 8.93 -1.23
C ASP A 85 2.65 8.76 -0.85
N ALA A 86 3.38 7.91 -1.58
CA ALA A 86 4.76 7.58 -1.29
C ALA A 86 5.70 8.81 -1.31
N ARG A 87 5.36 9.87 -2.05
CA ARG A 87 6.17 11.10 -2.07
C ARG A 87 6.03 11.94 -0.81
N ILE A 88 4.89 11.81 -0.13
CA ILE A 88 4.58 12.58 1.06
C ILE A 88 5.18 11.87 2.27
N VAL A 89 4.90 10.58 2.44
CA VAL A 89 5.27 9.83 3.65
C VAL A 89 6.59 9.05 3.50
N GLY A 90 7.07 8.83 2.26
CA GLY A 90 8.17 7.92 2.00
C GLY A 90 7.79 6.45 2.19
N TYR A 91 8.79 5.55 2.14
CA TYR A 91 8.58 4.13 2.45
C TYR A 91 8.87 3.84 3.93
N PRO A 92 8.15 2.87 4.53
CA PRO A 92 8.29 2.57 5.93
C PRO A 92 9.66 1.94 6.20
N ARG A 93 10.20 2.16 7.41
CA ARG A 93 11.52 1.66 7.80
C ARG A 93 11.65 0.15 7.66
N ARG A 94 10.58 -0.60 7.92
CA ARG A 94 10.55 -2.08 7.81
C ARG A 94 10.84 -2.59 6.40
N MET A 95 10.43 -1.88 5.35
CA MET A 95 10.78 -2.23 3.96
C MET A 95 12.30 -2.18 3.75
N ARG A 96 12.96 -1.12 4.24
CA ARG A 96 14.43 -1.00 4.16
C ARG A 96 15.16 -2.03 5.01
N GLN A 97 14.54 -2.49 6.11
CA GLN A 97 15.09 -3.54 6.96
C GLN A 97 14.97 -4.91 6.28
N TYR A 98 13.86 -5.17 5.60
CA TYR A 98 13.65 -6.37 4.80
C TYR A 98 14.72 -6.54 3.72
N ASP A 99 15.06 -5.47 3.00
CA ASP A 99 16.16 -5.46 2.02
C ASP A 99 17.52 -5.82 2.63
N LYS A 100 17.70 -5.56 3.93
CA LYS A 100 18.92 -5.92 4.71
C LYS A 100 18.83 -7.30 5.36
N GLY A 101 17.79 -8.07 5.05
CA GLY A 101 17.53 -9.38 5.65
C GLY A 101 17.01 -9.34 7.09
N VAL A 102 16.70 -8.15 7.62
CA VAL A 102 16.14 -7.99 8.96
C VAL A 102 14.62 -8.03 8.85
N ARG A 103 14.01 -9.07 9.44
CA ARG A 103 12.55 -9.20 9.51
C ARG A 103 12.09 -8.90 10.92
N SER A 104 11.10 -8.02 11.07
CA SER A 104 10.46 -7.85 12.37
C SER A 104 9.59 -9.08 12.64
N ALA A 105 9.93 -9.82 13.69
CA ALA A 105 9.01 -10.82 14.22
C ALA A 105 7.76 -10.09 14.73
N GLY A 106 6.58 -10.59 14.33
CA GLY A 106 5.35 -10.15 14.98
C GLY A 106 5.42 -10.54 16.46
N ILE A 107 4.96 -9.67 17.34
CA ILE A 107 4.80 -9.97 18.76
C ILE A 107 3.51 -10.79 18.88
N SER A 108 3.55 -11.97 19.52
CA SER A 108 2.32 -12.70 19.84
C SER A 108 1.59 -11.96 20.95
N LEU A 109 0.25 -12.07 20.99
CA LEU A 109 -0.52 -11.58 22.14
C LEU A 109 -0.06 -12.26 23.43
N ASP A 110 0.37 -13.52 23.35
CA ASP A 110 0.90 -14.28 24.48
C ASP A 110 2.27 -13.78 24.98
N ASP A 111 2.98 -13.01 24.15
CA ASP A 111 4.28 -12.41 24.51
C ASP A 111 4.11 -11.02 25.14
N LEU A 112 2.89 -10.46 25.14
CA LEU A 112 2.62 -9.17 25.76
C LEU A 112 2.54 -9.33 27.28
N PRO A 113 3.07 -8.37 28.06
CA PRO A 113 2.85 -8.38 29.49
C PRO A 113 1.34 -8.30 29.78
N PRO A 114 0.86 -8.93 30.87
CA PRO A 114 -0.53 -8.77 31.28
C PRO A 114 -0.85 -7.28 31.40
N LEU A 115 -2.01 -6.87 30.90
CA LEU A 115 -2.47 -5.50 31.06
C LEU A 115 -2.76 -5.28 32.54
N ASP A 116 -2.13 -4.26 33.13
CA ASP A 116 -2.49 -3.80 34.46
C ASP A 116 -3.95 -3.32 34.40
N THR A 117 -4.85 -4.06 35.04
CA THR A 117 -6.22 -3.57 35.29
C THR A 117 -6.11 -2.48 36.33
N ILE A 118 -6.39 -1.25 35.92
CA ILE A 118 -6.57 -0.13 36.83
C ILE A 118 -7.84 -0.46 37.62
N GLU A 119 -7.70 -0.91 38.88
CA GLU A 119 -8.84 -0.95 39.79
C GLU A 119 -9.24 0.51 40.01
N GLU A 120 -10.36 0.94 39.42
CA GLU A 120 -10.95 2.22 39.75
C GLU A 120 -11.46 2.09 41.18
N ASP A 121 -10.68 2.61 42.13
CA ASP A 121 -11.12 2.87 43.50
C ASP A 121 -12.28 3.87 43.44
N HIS A 122 -13.49 3.36 43.22
CA HIS A 122 -14.72 4.09 43.46
C HIS A 122 -14.92 4.17 44.98
N GLU A 123 -14.23 5.11 45.62
CA GLU A 123 -14.55 5.53 46.98
C GLU A 123 -15.82 6.39 46.97
N GLU A 124 -16.74 6.02 47.87
CA GLU A 124 -18.10 6.53 48.09
C GLU A 124 -18.15 7.86 48.86
#